data_AF-A0AAU9ITG5-F1
#
_entry.id   AF-A0AAU9ITG5-F1
#
_cell.length_a   1.000
_cell.length_b   1.000
_cell.length_c   1.000
_cell.angle_alpha   90.00
_cell.angle_beta   90.00
_cell.angle_gamma   90.00
#
_symmetry.space_group_name_H-M   'P 1'
#
loop_
_entity.id
_entity.type
_entity.pdbx_description
1 polymer ?
#
loop_
_entity_poly.entity_id
_entity_poly.type
_entity_poly.pdbx_seq_one_letter_code
_entity_poly.pdbx_strand_id
1 'polypeptide(L)'
;MKAFYLLCFLSLSYLSNAQYSKFLLGVLRGADLVGESFTRYCKYEPEGSKPSGQIQPYWETLMTDLIDLSQNCRYLDALKVLTTFQSSKDLMDLTLTHLDEARNNNQIKQSSDSYEAGYAIGAFLEQYFRMVDPYAFRFVEDPTAYKDLGTAAYPVAIFHGLNQNCNDSTYVQFTSYLGKQLNTYTRCVEIGNGVATSFLMSMTDQAKEACQKVKADPNFANGLNVVGLSQGGLIARSLLQNCDGLKIHVVNTVGTPNNGVTSIPNCFVGFTCKIFNDALELGVYRPVVQGMGPAGYYKDQYNYDTFLQSSSFLAEFNNEKSINQEYIEDYQTLDWLVLLKFTQDEIVDPPESEWFGYYALNSQTLLPWNETLDYTNNLLGFKDLDAQGKIVRLSLNSGHLDFTQQEYTEMVVPYLL
;
A
#
# COMPACT_ATOMS: atom_id res chain seq x y z
N MET A 1 6.78 -30.54 10.94
CA MET A 1 6.28 -29.90 9.70
C MET A 1 7.37 -29.50 8.69
N LYS A 2 8.68 -29.83 8.84
CA LYS A 2 9.73 -29.44 7.88
C LYS A 2 10.20 -30.56 6.91
N ALA A 3 9.98 -31.83 7.25
CA ALA A 3 10.43 -33.00 6.45
C ALA A 3 9.52 -33.46 5.26
N PHE A 4 8.23 -33.20 5.32
CA PHE A 4 7.20 -33.53 4.33
C PHE A 4 7.07 -32.52 3.13
N TYR A 5 7.92 -31.48 3.03
CA TYR A 5 7.94 -30.45 1.95
C TYR A 5 8.90 -30.92 0.85
N LEU A 6 10.04 -31.48 1.30
CA LEU A 6 10.97 -32.27 0.51
C LEU A 6 10.29 -33.45 -0.21
N LEU A 7 9.27 -34.06 0.41
CA LEU A 7 8.53 -35.21 -0.14
C LEU A 7 7.54 -34.85 -1.28
N CYS A 8 6.90 -33.67 -1.23
CA CYS A 8 6.05 -33.19 -2.35
C CYS A 8 6.88 -32.75 -3.57
N PHE A 9 8.07 -32.22 -3.32
CA PHE A 9 9.03 -31.86 -4.37
C PHE A 9 9.62 -33.11 -5.05
N LEU A 10 9.85 -34.19 -4.29
CA LEU A 10 10.26 -35.50 -4.81
C LEU A 10 9.16 -36.17 -5.65
N SER A 11 7.87 -35.91 -5.42
CA SER A 11 6.77 -36.44 -6.24
C SER A 11 6.55 -35.69 -7.56
N LEU A 12 6.71 -34.35 -7.58
CA LEU A 12 6.62 -33.54 -8.81
C LEU A 12 7.83 -33.75 -9.74
N SER A 13 9.01 -33.99 -9.18
CA SER A 13 10.21 -34.35 -9.95
C SER A 13 10.17 -35.78 -10.50
N TYR A 14 9.30 -36.65 -9.94
CA TYR A 14 9.08 -38.02 -10.44
C TYR A 14 8.07 -38.09 -11.59
N LEU A 15 7.26 -37.06 -11.78
CA LEU A 15 6.17 -37.00 -12.76
C LEU A 15 6.42 -35.86 -13.75
N SER A 16 7.17 -36.19 -14.80
CA SER A 16 7.40 -35.43 -16.04
C SER A 16 7.88 -33.97 -15.94
N ASN A 17 9.18 -33.80 -16.21
CA ASN A 17 9.90 -32.57 -16.59
C ASN A 17 10.11 -31.50 -15.50
N ALA A 18 11.20 -31.67 -14.74
CA ALA A 18 11.66 -30.79 -13.66
C ALA A 18 11.86 -29.30 -14.04
N GLN A 19 11.95 -28.97 -15.33
CA GLN A 19 12.02 -27.57 -15.78
C GLN A 19 10.67 -26.84 -15.67
N TYR A 20 9.55 -27.52 -15.91
CA TYR A 20 8.23 -26.88 -15.88
C TYR A 20 7.81 -26.50 -14.45
N SER A 21 8.04 -27.39 -13.47
CA SER A 21 7.73 -27.14 -12.07
C SER A 21 8.55 -25.99 -11.47
N LYS A 22 9.81 -25.83 -11.92
CA LYS A 22 10.68 -24.72 -11.51
C LYS A 22 10.20 -23.39 -12.07
N PHE A 23 9.83 -23.34 -13.35
CA PHE A 23 9.27 -22.15 -13.99
C PHE A 23 7.99 -21.67 -13.31
N LEU A 24 7.06 -22.59 -13.05
CA LEU A 24 5.80 -22.29 -12.36
C LEU A 24 6.02 -21.70 -10.96
N LEU A 25 6.95 -22.30 -10.20
CA LEU A 25 7.33 -21.81 -8.87
C LEU A 25 7.98 -20.43 -8.93
N GLY A 26 8.79 -20.19 -9.97
CA GLY A 26 9.32 -18.88 -10.28
C GLY A 26 8.20 -17.85 -10.45
N VAL A 27 7.25 -18.09 -11.36
CA VAL A 27 6.13 -17.16 -11.63
C VAL A 27 5.35 -16.83 -10.36
N LEU A 28 4.99 -17.85 -9.59
CA LEU A 28 4.24 -17.66 -8.34
C LEU A 28 5.02 -16.86 -7.30
N ARG A 29 6.35 -17.06 -7.20
CA ARG A 29 7.21 -16.29 -6.29
C ARG A 29 7.48 -14.88 -6.78
N GLY A 30 7.69 -14.70 -8.08
CA GLY A 30 7.90 -13.38 -8.68
C GLY A 30 6.68 -12.49 -8.51
N ALA A 31 5.48 -13.06 -8.60
CA ALA A 31 4.22 -12.36 -8.38
C ALA A 31 3.83 -12.24 -6.89
N ASP A 32 4.74 -12.60 -5.97
CA ASP A 32 4.54 -12.62 -4.51
C ASP A 32 3.28 -13.38 -4.04
N LEU A 33 2.76 -14.30 -4.87
CA LEU A 33 1.59 -15.13 -4.56
C LEU A 33 1.95 -16.24 -3.56
N VAL A 34 3.25 -16.49 -3.37
CA VAL A 34 3.80 -17.49 -2.44
C VAL A 34 5.08 -16.96 -1.78
N GLY A 35 5.13 -16.86 -0.45
CA GLY A 35 6.32 -16.37 0.28
C GLY A 35 7.50 -17.36 0.33
N GLU A 36 8.60 -16.98 1.00
CA GLU A 36 9.81 -17.84 1.10
C GLU A 36 9.56 -19.19 1.81
N SER A 37 8.51 -19.26 2.63
CA SER A 37 8.19 -20.39 3.53
C SER A 37 6.99 -21.26 3.08
N PHE A 38 6.70 -21.30 1.78
CA PHE A 38 5.45 -21.85 1.25
C PHE A 38 5.45 -23.38 0.97
N THR A 39 4.25 -23.99 1.00
CA THR A 39 3.75 -25.23 0.31
C THR A 39 3.58 -26.61 0.99
N ARG A 40 2.44 -26.92 1.63
CA ARG A 40 2.11 -28.34 1.87
C ARG A 40 0.64 -28.65 1.74
N TYR A 41 0.41 -29.71 0.98
CA TYR A 41 -0.85 -30.37 0.63
C TYR A 41 -1.43 -29.90 -0.69
N CYS A 42 -1.04 -30.62 -1.74
CA CYS A 42 -1.61 -30.58 -3.06
C CYS A 42 -1.28 -31.89 -3.76
N LYS A 43 -2.28 -32.55 -4.36
CA LYS A 43 -2.06 -33.68 -5.26
C LYS A 43 -2.57 -33.25 -6.63
N TYR A 44 -1.64 -32.94 -7.53
CA TYR A 44 -1.95 -32.62 -8.92
C TYR A 44 -1.15 -33.57 -9.81
N GLU A 45 -1.83 -34.35 -10.64
CA GLU A 45 -1.24 -35.20 -11.66
C GLU A 45 -1.63 -34.62 -13.03
N PRO A 46 -0.69 -34.05 -13.80
CA PRO A 46 -1.02 -33.51 -15.12
C PRO A 46 -1.32 -34.65 -16.11
N GLU A 47 -2.35 -34.49 -16.92
CA GLU A 47 -2.66 -35.42 -18.01
C GLU A 47 -1.64 -35.29 -19.16
N GLY A 48 -0.58 -36.10 -19.10
CA GLY A 48 0.31 -36.40 -20.22
C GLY A 48 1.52 -35.46 -20.42
N SER A 49 2.62 -36.04 -20.91
CA SER A 49 3.83 -35.28 -21.28
C SER A 49 3.62 -34.56 -22.62
N LYS A 50 3.50 -33.23 -22.61
CA LYS A 50 3.42 -32.43 -23.85
C LYS A 50 4.82 -31.92 -24.26
N PRO A 51 5.27 -32.15 -25.51
CA PRO A 51 6.61 -31.82 -25.95
C PRO A 51 6.86 -30.30 -26.06
N SER A 52 8.14 -29.92 -25.96
CA SER A 52 8.63 -28.54 -25.98
C SER A 52 8.53 -27.91 -27.38
N GLY A 53 7.47 -27.13 -27.63
CA GLY A 53 7.35 -26.32 -28.85
C GLY A 53 6.17 -25.33 -28.84
N GLN A 54 6.50 -24.04 -28.93
CA GLN A 54 5.65 -22.82 -29.01
C GLN A 54 4.78 -22.45 -27.78
N ILE A 55 4.86 -21.16 -27.38
CA ILE A 55 4.33 -20.59 -26.12
C ILE A 55 2.85 -20.20 -26.21
N GLN A 56 2.31 -19.94 -27.41
CA GLN A 56 0.93 -19.46 -27.57
C GLN A 56 -0.13 -20.49 -27.11
N PRO A 57 0.00 -21.80 -27.39
CA PRO A 57 -0.85 -22.84 -26.78
C PRO A 57 -0.54 -23.12 -25.30
N TYR A 58 0.54 -22.54 -24.77
CA TYR A 58 1.11 -22.83 -23.47
C TYR A 58 0.55 -21.91 -22.38
N TRP A 59 0.16 -20.66 -22.69
CA TRP A 59 -0.35 -19.73 -21.68
C TRP A 59 -1.73 -20.13 -21.14
N GLU A 60 -2.67 -20.49 -22.03
CA GLU A 60 -3.97 -21.00 -21.61
C GLU A 60 -3.86 -22.31 -20.83
N THR A 61 -2.95 -23.18 -21.25
CA THR A 61 -2.63 -24.43 -20.55
C THR A 61 -1.99 -24.17 -19.19
N LEU A 62 -1.04 -23.24 -19.10
CA LEU A 62 -0.36 -22.83 -17.88
C LEU A 62 -1.33 -22.20 -16.88
N MET A 63 -2.23 -21.33 -17.35
CA MET A 63 -3.26 -20.72 -16.51
C MET A 63 -4.24 -21.76 -15.99
N THR A 64 -4.61 -22.74 -16.83
CA THR A 64 -5.45 -23.87 -16.41
C THR A 64 -4.73 -24.73 -15.36
N ASP A 65 -3.46 -25.07 -15.59
CA ASP A 65 -2.63 -25.82 -14.63
C ASP A 65 -2.45 -25.06 -13.31
N LEU A 66 -2.26 -23.74 -13.35
CA LEU A 66 -2.14 -22.87 -12.17
C LEU A 66 -3.45 -22.83 -11.37
N ILE A 67 -4.58 -22.75 -12.06
CA ILE A 67 -5.91 -22.78 -11.47
C ILE A 67 -6.15 -24.15 -10.84
N ASP A 68 -5.91 -25.24 -11.56
CA ASP A 68 -6.09 -26.60 -11.06
C ASP A 68 -5.16 -26.90 -9.88
N LEU A 69 -3.91 -26.43 -9.94
CA LEU A 69 -2.98 -26.51 -8.82
C LEU A 69 -3.53 -25.71 -7.64
N SER A 70 -3.95 -24.46 -7.83
CA SER A 70 -4.50 -23.62 -6.77
C SER A 70 -5.77 -24.21 -6.15
N GLN A 71 -6.65 -24.82 -6.96
CA GLN A 71 -7.83 -25.56 -6.50
C GLN A 71 -7.45 -26.79 -5.67
N ASN A 72 -6.57 -27.65 -6.21
CA ASN A 72 -6.12 -28.86 -5.54
C ASN A 72 -5.34 -28.58 -4.26
N CYS A 73 -4.68 -27.44 -4.19
CA CYS A 73 -3.92 -26.99 -3.03
C CYS A 73 -4.78 -26.19 -2.05
N ARG A 74 -6.04 -25.89 -2.41
CA ARG A 74 -6.95 -25.04 -1.65
C ARG A 74 -6.37 -23.64 -1.38
N TYR A 75 -5.58 -23.11 -2.29
CA TYR A 75 -5.08 -21.74 -2.26
C TYR A 75 -6.14 -20.82 -2.83
N LEU A 76 -7.15 -20.52 -2.02
CA LEU A 76 -8.30 -19.72 -2.44
C LEU A 76 -7.90 -18.34 -2.98
N ASP A 77 -6.80 -17.76 -2.48
CA ASP A 77 -6.22 -16.47 -2.92
C ASP A 77 -5.64 -16.53 -4.32
N ALA A 78 -4.69 -17.44 -4.54
CA ALA A 78 -4.15 -17.70 -5.86
C ALA A 78 -5.26 -18.08 -6.84
N LEU A 79 -6.22 -18.94 -6.43
CA LEU A 79 -7.32 -19.36 -7.28
C LEU A 79 -8.17 -18.17 -7.76
N LYS A 80 -8.63 -17.29 -6.84
CA LYS A 80 -9.46 -16.13 -7.22
C LYS A 80 -8.69 -15.23 -8.20
N VAL A 81 -7.42 -14.91 -7.91
CA VAL A 81 -6.56 -14.08 -8.79
C VAL A 81 -6.41 -14.72 -10.18
N LEU A 82 -6.06 -16.01 -10.24
CA LEU A 82 -5.85 -16.73 -11.50
C LEU A 82 -7.13 -16.86 -12.32
N THR A 83 -8.28 -17.08 -11.68
CA THR A 83 -9.58 -17.12 -12.38
C THR A 83 -10.01 -15.75 -12.91
N THR A 84 -9.82 -14.68 -12.13
CA THR A 84 -10.08 -13.30 -12.60
C THR A 84 -9.21 -12.99 -13.81
N PHE A 85 -7.92 -13.32 -13.74
CA PHE A 85 -6.99 -13.12 -14.84
C PHE A 85 -7.37 -13.94 -16.08
N GLN A 86 -7.67 -15.23 -15.95
CA GLN A 86 -8.11 -16.09 -17.06
C GLN A 86 -9.41 -15.60 -17.72
N SER A 87 -10.31 -14.98 -16.95
CA SER A 87 -11.58 -14.47 -17.47
C SER A 87 -11.48 -13.10 -18.15
N SER A 88 -10.36 -12.38 -17.98
CA SER A 88 -10.15 -11.04 -18.54
C SER A 88 -9.40 -11.09 -19.86
N LYS A 89 -10.16 -11.02 -20.96
CA LYS A 89 -9.61 -11.06 -22.32
C LYS A 89 -8.58 -9.97 -22.59
N ASP A 90 -8.87 -8.74 -22.16
CA ASP A 90 -7.98 -7.60 -22.39
C ASP A 90 -6.66 -7.75 -21.62
N LEU A 91 -6.69 -8.26 -20.38
CA LEU A 91 -5.49 -8.54 -19.60
C LEU A 91 -4.67 -9.70 -20.21
N MET A 92 -5.34 -10.72 -20.74
CA MET A 92 -4.68 -11.83 -21.44
C MET A 92 -3.99 -11.37 -22.72
N ASP A 93 -4.69 -10.66 -23.60
CA ASP A 93 -4.17 -10.19 -24.89
C ASP A 93 -2.97 -9.24 -24.69
N LEU A 94 -3.03 -8.41 -23.65
CA LEU A 94 -2.00 -7.44 -23.32
C LEU A 94 -0.76 -8.08 -22.66
N THR A 95 -0.98 -9.08 -21.80
CA THR A 95 0.12 -9.89 -21.22
C THR A 95 0.87 -10.65 -22.31
N LEU A 96 0.14 -11.27 -23.25
CA LEU A 96 0.73 -11.99 -24.38
C LEU A 96 1.57 -11.07 -25.26
N THR A 97 1.08 -9.86 -25.53
CA THR A 97 1.80 -8.83 -26.29
C THR A 97 3.12 -8.44 -25.62
N HIS A 98 3.11 -8.16 -24.31
CA HIS A 98 4.31 -7.78 -23.57
C HIS A 98 5.30 -8.93 -23.39
N LEU A 99 4.83 -10.17 -23.23
CA LEU A 99 5.70 -11.35 -23.19
C LEU A 99 6.43 -11.55 -24.52
N ASP A 100 5.75 -11.33 -25.64
CA ASP A 100 6.37 -11.36 -26.97
C ASP A 100 7.40 -10.22 -27.13
N GLU A 101 7.11 -9.01 -26.66
CA GLU A 101 8.04 -7.88 -26.67
C GLU A 101 9.29 -8.11 -25.80
N ALA A 102 9.11 -8.60 -24.56
CA ALA A 102 10.22 -8.89 -23.63
C ALA A 102 11.16 -9.99 -24.16
N ARG A 103 10.60 -10.98 -24.88
CA ARG A 103 11.38 -12.00 -25.59
C ARG A 103 12.12 -11.41 -26.79
N ASN A 104 11.45 -10.60 -27.59
CA ASN A 104 12.05 -9.96 -28.77
C ASN A 104 13.18 -8.99 -28.39
N ASN A 105 13.10 -8.40 -27.20
CA ASN A 105 14.11 -7.49 -26.65
C ASN A 105 15.23 -8.19 -25.86
N ASN A 106 15.31 -9.53 -25.87
CA ASN A 106 16.31 -10.33 -25.12
C ASN A 106 16.34 -10.04 -23.60
N GLN A 107 15.29 -9.43 -23.03
CA GLN A 107 15.20 -9.15 -21.59
C GLN A 107 14.96 -10.43 -20.80
N ILE A 108 14.17 -11.34 -21.37
CA ILE A 108 14.11 -12.74 -20.95
C ILE A 108 15.24 -13.46 -21.70
N LYS A 109 16.48 -13.32 -21.23
CA LYS A 109 17.55 -14.24 -21.67
C LYS A 109 17.03 -15.65 -21.45
N GLN A 110 17.40 -16.59 -22.32
CA GLN A 110 17.32 -18.02 -22.01
C GLN A 110 18.10 -18.27 -20.72
N SER A 111 17.49 -18.02 -19.55
CA SER A 111 18.07 -18.39 -18.28
C SER A 111 18.08 -19.91 -18.32
N SER A 112 19.27 -20.49 -18.24
CA SER A 112 19.43 -21.93 -18.16
C SER A 112 18.70 -22.54 -16.97
N ASP A 113 18.29 -21.72 -15.99
CA ASP A 113 17.33 -22.10 -14.95
C ASP A 113 15.94 -21.55 -15.24
N SER A 114 15.02 -22.48 -15.51
CA SER A 114 13.58 -22.28 -15.65
C SER A 114 12.94 -21.47 -14.50
N TYR A 115 13.46 -21.58 -13.27
CA TYR A 115 12.93 -20.83 -12.12
C TYR A 115 13.10 -19.32 -12.26
N GLU A 116 14.29 -18.87 -12.68
CA GLU A 116 14.60 -17.44 -12.81
C GLU A 116 13.76 -16.78 -13.92
N ALA A 117 13.52 -17.48 -15.04
CA ALA A 117 12.63 -17.00 -16.09
C ALA A 117 11.18 -16.86 -15.60
N GLY A 118 10.71 -17.84 -14.82
CA GLY A 118 9.39 -17.75 -14.20
C GLY A 118 9.31 -16.58 -13.24
N TYR A 119 10.32 -16.42 -12.37
CA TYR A 119 10.39 -15.34 -11.39
C TYR A 119 10.34 -13.96 -12.04
N ALA A 120 11.13 -13.74 -13.10
CA ALA A 120 11.11 -12.48 -13.84
C ALA A 120 9.73 -12.17 -14.44
N ILE A 121 9.03 -13.18 -14.98
CA ILE A 121 7.67 -13.02 -15.52
C ILE A 121 6.66 -12.72 -14.40
N GLY A 122 6.72 -13.42 -13.27
CA GLY A 122 5.87 -13.15 -12.12
C GLY A 122 6.04 -11.73 -11.59
N ALA A 123 7.29 -11.28 -11.45
CA ALA A 123 7.61 -9.92 -11.00
C ALA A 123 7.11 -8.86 -12.00
N PHE A 124 7.24 -9.13 -13.30
CA PHE A 124 6.69 -8.27 -14.35
C PHE A 124 5.16 -8.19 -14.27
N LEU A 125 4.47 -9.31 -14.09
CA LEU A 125 3.00 -9.33 -13.97
C LEU A 125 2.52 -8.53 -12.76
N GLU A 126 3.17 -8.69 -11.62
CA GLU A 126 2.89 -7.91 -10.42
C GLU A 126 3.10 -6.40 -10.64
N GLN A 127 4.22 -6.04 -11.28
CA GLN A 127 4.50 -4.67 -11.67
C GLN A 127 3.46 -4.13 -12.66
N TYR A 128 3.05 -4.95 -13.62
CA TYR A 128 2.09 -4.61 -14.65
C TYR A 128 0.69 -4.40 -14.07
N PHE A 129 0.23 -5.27 -13.17
CA PHE A 129 -1.04 -5.11 -12.47
C PHE A 129 -1.10 -3.82 -11.67
N ARG A 130 0.01 -3.37 -11.09
CA ARG A 130 0.11 -2.06 -10.43
C ARG A 130 0.00 -0.90 -11.41
N MET A 131 0.57 -1.03 -12.61
CA MET A 131 0.52 0.02 -13.63
C MET A 131 -0.86 0.18 -14.27
N VAL A 132 -1.62 -0.92 -14.40
CA VAL A 132 -3.00 -0.87 -14.92
C VAL A 132 -4.06 -0.69 -13.86
N ASP A 133 -3.68 -0.73 -12.57
CA ASP A 133 -4.58 -0.41 -11.46
C ASP A 133 -4.99 1.06 -11.60
N PRO A 134 -6.28 1.37 -11.86
CA PRO A 134 -6.74 2.74 -11.99
C PRO A 134 -6.63 3.56 -10.70
N TYR A 135 -6.29 2.91 -9.59
CA TYR A 135 -6.25 3.47 -8.24
C TYR A 135 -4.84 3.53 -7.64
N ALA A 136 -3.81 3.14 -8.40
CA ALA A 136 -2.43 3.38 -8.02
C ALA A 136 -2.11 4.87 -8.05
N PHE A 137 -1.20 5.33 -7.18
CA PHE A 137 -0.65 6.68 -7.24
C PHE A 137 -0.14 6.95 -8.66
N ARG A 138 -0.61 8.03 -9.29
CA ARG A 138 -0.18 8.45 -10.62
C ARG A 138 0.52 9.78 -10.53
N PHE A 139 1.80 9.77 -10.82
CA PHE A 139 2.62 10.96 -10.87
C PHE A 139 3.57 10.84 -12.05
N VAL A 140 3.53 11.85 -12.91
CA VAL A 140 4.46 11.98 -14.02
C VAL A 140 5.18 13.30 -13.82
N GLU A 141 6.50 13.24 -13.63
CA GLU A 141 7.33 14.44 -13.56
C GLU A 141 7.22 15.19 -14.90
N ASP A 142 6.81 16.46 -14.85
CA ASP A 142 6.91 17.41 -15.95
C ASP A 142 8.14 18.30 -15.68
N PRO A 143 9.26 18.06 -16.37
CA PRO A 143 10.49 18.84 -16.18
C PRO A 143 10.31 20.33 -16.51
N THR A 144 9.29 20.69 -17.30
CA THR A 144 9.02 22.08 -17.69
C THR A 144 8.20 22.84 -16.64
N ALA A 145 7.50 22.11 -15.76
CA ALA A 145 6.73 22.67 -14.67
C ALA A 145 7.58 22.97 -13.41
N TYR A 146 8.89 22.68 -13.44
CA TYR A 146 9.80 23.07 -12.37
C TYR A 146 9.85 24.60 -12.22
N LYS A 147 9.52 25.07 -11.02
CA LYS A 147 9.76 26.44 -10.60
C LYS A 147 10.64 26.35 -9.38
N ASP A 148 11.83 26.94 -9.37
CA ASP A 148 12.57 27.07 -8.11
C ASP A 148 11.77 28.01 -7.19
N LEU A 149 10.93 27.44 -6.32
CA LEU A 149 10.02 28.20 -5.45
C LEU A 149 10.72 28.64 -4.16
N GLY A 150 11.96 28.19 -3.93
CA GLY A 150 12.73 28.47 -2.73
C GLY A 150 13.38 27.22 -2.15
N THR A 151 14.23 27.42 -1.16
CA THR A 151 14.89 26.34 -0.42
C THR A 151 14.08 26.04 0.84
N ALA A 152 13.61 24.79 0.97
CA ALA A 152 12.98 24.34 2.20
C ALA A 152 13.97 24.39 3.37
N ALA A 153 13.52 24.90 4.51
CA ALA A 153 14.33 24.93 5.71
C ALA A 153 14.70 23.52 6.23
N TYR A 154 13.89 22.51 5.90
CA TYR A 154 14.02 21.16 6.43
C TYR A 154 14.01 20.08 5.31
N PRO A 155 14.70 18.95 5.52
CA PRO A 155 14.60 17.77 4.67
C PRO A 155 13.20 17.14 4.73
N VAL A 156 12.87 16.31 3.75
CA VAL A 156 11.54 15.67 3.65
C VAL A 156 11.64 14.14 3.65
N ALA A 157 10.93 13.49 4.57
CA ALA A 157 10.69 12.04 4.53
C ALA A 157 9.32 11.74 3.89
N ILE A 158 9.30 10.82 2.91
CA ILE A 158 8.09 10.39 2.20
C ILE A 158 7.73 8.95 2.59
N PHE A 159 6.45 8.70 2.85
CA PHE A 159 5.90 7.37 3.13
C PHE A 159 4.83 7.00 2.11
N HIS A 160 5.01 5.85 1.46
CA HIS A 160 4.09 5.35 0.45
C HIS A 160 2.83 4.73 1.04
N GLY A 161 1.80 4.60 0.21
CA GLY A 161 0.54 3.97 0.57
C GLY A 161 0.57 2.44 0.55
N LEU A 162 -0.62 1.85 0.75
CA LEU A 162 -0.85 0.42 0.68
C LEU A 162 -0.47 -0.11 -0.71
N ASN A 163 0.13 -1.30 -0.74
CA ASN A 163 0.49 -2.00 -1.97
C ASN A 163 1.42 -1.14 -2.86
N GLN A 164 2.37 -0.43 -2.28
CA GLN A 164 3.37 0.40 -2.99
C GLN A 164 4.75 0.19 -2.37
N ASN A 165 5.79 0.77 -2.97
CA ASN A 165 7.16 0.78 -2.45
C ASN A 165 7.92 1.99 -3.00
N CYS A 166 9.03 2.36 -2.38
CA CYS A 166 9.84 3.52 -2.75
C CYS A 166 10.63 3.35 -4.06
N ASN A 167 10.80 2.13 -4.55
CA ASN A 167 11.45 1.87 -5.84
C ASN A 167 10.45 1.91 -7.02
N ASP A 168 9.16 2.06 -6.74
CA ASP A 168 8.16 2.31 -7.79
C ASP A 168 8.50 3.61 -8.54
N SER A 169 8.40 3.56 -9.87
CA SER A 169 8.78 4.69 -10.72
C SER A 169 8.07 5.99 -10.35
N THR A 170 6.83 5.89 -9.87
CA THR A 170 6.01 7.03 -9.46
C THR A 170 6.56 7.68 -8.21
N TYR A 171 6.93 6.88 -7.20
CA TYR A 171 7.53 7.37 -5.97
C TYR A 171 8.95 7.90 -6.18
N VAL A 172 9.73 7.27 -7.07
CA VAL A 172 11.05 7.79 -7.47
C VAL A 172 10.90 9.16 -8.13
N GLN A 173 9.96 9.32 -9.07
CA GLN A 173 9.69 10.59 -9.74
C GLN A 173 9.19 11.65 -8.75
N PHE A 174 8.23 11.31 -7.89
CA PHE A 174 7.70 12.23 -6.89
C PHE A 174 8.76 12.68 -5.87
N THR A 175 9.60 11.76 -5.40
CA THR A 175 10.72 12.06 -4.48
C THR A 175 11.74 12.98 -5.16
N SER A 176 12.11 12.67 -6.40
CA SER A 176 13.02 13.49 -7.22
C SER A 176 12.47 14.89 -7.46
N TYR A 177 11.22 14.98 -7.91
CA TYR A 177 10.49 16.24 -8.10
C TYR A 177 10.51 17.07 -6.82
N LEU A 178 10.07 16.50 -5.69
CA LEU A 178 9.92 17.26 -4.46
C LEU A 178 11.28 17.73 -3.91
N GLY A 179 12.32 16.89 -4.01
CA GLY A 179 13.69 17.26 -3.65
C GLY A 179 14.25 18.40 -4.50
N LYS A 180 14.02 18.39 -5.82
CA LYS A 180 14.41 19.50 -6.70
C LYS A 180 13.60 20.75 -6.37
N GLN A 181 12.28 20.61 -6.30
CA GLN A 181 11.30 21.69 -6.13
C GLN A 181 11.51 22.49 -4.83
N LEU A 182 11.98 21.81 -3.78
CA LEU A 182 12.29 22.39 -2.47
C LEU A 182 13.79 22.64 -2.27
N ASN A 183 14.65 22.26 -3.22
CA ASN A 183 16.11 22.29 -3.10
C ASN A 183 16.63 21.74 -1.76
N THR A 184 16.10 20.58 -1.34
CA THR A 184 16.41 19.96 -0.03
C THR A 184 16.62 18.45 -0.15
N TYR A 185 17.17 17.85 0.90
CA TYR A 185 17.27 16.40 0.99
C TYR A 185 15.86 15.80 1.14
N THR A 186 15.44 15.02 0.15
CA THR A 186 14.14 14.34 0.14
C THR A 186 14.37 12.84 -0.07
N ARG A 187 13.72 12.02 0.75
CA ARG A 187 13.85 10.56 0.70
C ARG A 187 12.52 9.87 0.92
N CYS A 188 12.16 8.94 0.04
CA CYS A 188 11.16 7.93 0.34
C CYS A 188 11.75 6.88 1.30
N VAL A 189 11.15 6.74 2.47
CA VAL A 189 11.61 5.83 3.53
C VAL A 189 10.86 4.51 3.41
N GLU A 190 11.53 3.54 2.78
CA GLU A 190 11.01 2.19 2.58
C GLU A 190 10.82 1.45 3.92
N ILE A 191 9.73 0.72 4.10
CA ILE A 191 9.45 -0.08 5.31
C ILE A 191 9.40 -1.55 4.92
N GLY A 192 10.20 -2.39 5.58
CA GLY A 192 10.36 -3.80 5.25
C GLY A 192 10.63 -4.05 3.76
N ASN A 193 9.76 -4.83 3.12
CA ASN A 193 9.77 -5.16 1.69
C ASN A 193 8.74 -4.33 0.89
N GLY A 194 8.37 -3.14 1.39
CA GLY A 194 7.42 -2.22 0.76
C GLY A 194 6.05 -2.82 0.58
N VAL A 195 5.79 -3.35 -0.62
CA VAL A 195 4.52 -3.95 -1.02
C VAL A 195 3.98 -4.90 0.03
N ALA A 196 4.70 -5.99 0.28
CA ALA A 196 4.24 -7.05 1.18
C ALA A 196 4.10 -6.52 2.60
N THR A 197 5.01 -5.63 3.01
CA THR A 197 5.04 -5.06 4.35
C THR A 197 3.88 -4.11 4.60
N SER A 198 3.52 -3.24 3.65
CA SER A 198 2.37 -2.33 3.75
C SER A 198 1.05 -3.06 4.06
N PHE A 199 1.00 -4.34 3.71
CA PHE A 199 -0.16 -5.20 3.90
C PHE A 199 -0.02 -6.14 5.11
N LEU A 200 1.04 -6.96 5.16
CA LEU A 200 1.20 -8.06 6.11
C LEU A 200 1.76 -7.63 7.47
N MET A 201 2.34 -6.44 7.57
CA MET A 201 2.87 -5.90 8.82
C MET A 201 1.84 -4.96 9.45
N SER A 202 1.67 -5.05 10.77
CA SER A 202 0.78 -4.17 11.52
C SER A 202 1.19 -2.72 11.35
N MET A 203 0.22 -1.79 11.36
CA MET A 203 0.54 -0.35 11.26
C MET A 203 1.46 0.13 12.38
N THR A 204 1.33 -0.46 13.58
CA THR A 204 2.18 -0.14 14.73
C THR A 204 3.63 -0.56 14.51
N ASP A 205 3.86 -1.74 13.92
CA ASP A 205 5.21 -2.18 13.57
C ASP A 205 5.78 -1.36 12.41
N GLN A 206 4.96 -1.00 11.42
CA GLN A 206 5.36 -0.11 10.33
C GLN A 206 5.78 1.27 10.87
N ALA A 207 4.99 1.86 11.78
CA ALA A 207 5.31 3.12 12.46
C ALA A 207 6.62 3.04 13.26
N LYS A 208 6.82 1.94 13.99
CA LYS A 208 8.05 1.71 14.75
C LYS A 208 9.28 1.60 13.85
N GLU A 209 9.19 0.85 12.75
CA GLU A 209 10.29 0.73 11.79
C GLU A 209 10.55 2.06 11.07
N ALA A 210 9.52 2.81 10.71
CA ALA A 210 9.64 4.16 10.16
C ALA A 210 10.41 5.08 11.13
N CYS A 211 10.04 5.10 12.41
CA CYS A 211 10.73 5.87 13.45
C CYS A 211 12.23 5.50 13.53
N GLN A 212 12.55 4.20 13.53
CA GLN A 212 13.94 3.74 13.55
C GLN A 212 14.73 4.19 12.32
N LYS A 213 14.14 4.06 11.12
CA LYS A 213 14.79 4.43 9.87
C LYS A 213 15.00 5.93 9.75
N VAL A 214 14.02 6.74 10.17
CA VAL A 214 14.15 8.20 10.18
C VAL A 214 15.24 8.65 11.17
N LYS A 215 15.27 8.09 12.40
CA LYS A 215 16.31 8.42 13.39
C LYS A 215 17.71 7.96 12.98
N ALA A 216 17.82 6.94 12.14
CA ALA A 216 19.10 6.44 11.64
C ALA A 216 19.66 7.28 10.49
N ASP A 217 18.84 8.10 9.82
CA ASP A 217 19.31 8.96 8.73
C ASP A 217 19.81 10.31 9.28
N PRO A 218 21.13 10.60 9.20
CA PRO A 218 21.70 11.81 9.78
C PRO A 218 21.18 13.10 9.12
N ASN A 219 20.61 13.02 7.91
CA ASN A 219 20.03 14.18 7.25
C ASN A 219 18.78 14.69 7.99
N PHE A 220 18.05 13.81 8.69
CA PHE A 220 16.83 14.15 9.44
C PHE A 220 17.08 14.58 10.90
N ALA A 221 18.34 14.56 11.36
CA ALA A 221 18.67 14.77 12.78
C ALA A 221 18.33 16.17 13.32
N ASN A 222 18.29 17.19 12.45
CA ASN A 222 18.02 18.59 12.84
C ASN A 222 16.57 19.03 12.59
N GLY A 223 15.67 18.06 12.41
CA GLY A 223 14.27 18.26 12.10
C GLY A 223 13.95 18.01 10.63
N LEU A 224 12.69 17.71 10.36
CA LEU A 224 12.21 17.31 9.06
C LEU A 224 10.74 17.68 8.83
N ASN A 225 10.35 17.73 7.57
CA ASN A 225 8.96 17.62 7.13
C ASN A 225 8.66 16.15 6.79
N VAL A 226 7.43 15.72 7.01
CA VAL A 226 6.97 14.38 6.65
C VAL A 226 5.77 14.46 5.71
N VAL A 227 5.83 13.70 4.62
CA VAL A 227 4.76 13.58 3.63
C VAL A 227 4.33 12.12 3.58
N GLY A 228 3.04 11.85 3.75
CA GLY A 228 2.51 10.49 3.61
C GLY A 228 1.35 10.46 2.64
N LEU A 229 1.38 9.49 1.73
CA LEU A 229 0.36 9.28 0.71
C LEU A 229 -0.52 8.09 1.10
N SER A 230 -1.85 8.26 1.01
CA SER A 230 -2.83 7.23 1.41
C SER A 230 -2.53 6.70 2.83
N GLN A 231 -2.47 5.38 3.03
CA GLN A 231 -2.06 4.74 4.30
C GLN A 231 -0.74 5.32 4.88
N GLY A 232 0.20 5.75 4.03
CA GLY A 232 1.48 6.31 4.44
C GLY A 232 1.35 7.59 5.29
N GLY A 233 0.25 8.34 5.18
CA GLY A 233 0.00 9.50 6.06
C GLY A 233 -0.27 9.13 7.51
N LEU A 234 -0.84 7.94 7.75
CA LEU A 234 -0.98 7.39 9.12
C LEU A 234 0.39 7.09 9.73
N ILE A 235 1.33 6.60 8.92
CA ILE A 235 2.72 6.38 9.33
C ILE A 235 3.40 7.74 9.58
N ALA A 236 3.25 8.69 8.66
CA ALA A 236 3.85 10.02 8.78
C ALA A 236 3.41 10.74 10.07
N ARG A 237 2.12 10.77 10.38
CA ARG A 237 1.62 11.38 11.62
C ARG A 237 2.04 10.60 12.87
N SER A 238 2.19 9.28 12.78
CA SER A 238 2.65 8.47 13.92
C SER A 238 4.07 8.82 14.36
N LEU A 239 4.91 9.34 13.47
CA LEU A 239 6.25 9.82 13.83
C LEU A 239 6.21 11.04 14.73
N LEU A 240 5.23 11.93 14.54
CA LEU A 240 5.04 13.08 15.42
C LEU A 240 4.61 12.62 16.81
N GLN A 241 3.69 11.66 16.87
CA GLN A 241 3.04 11.24 18.09
C GLN A 241 3.89 10.24 18.90
N ASN A 242 4.63 9.35 18.24
CA ASN A 242 5.20 8.16 18.88
C ASN A 242 6.64 7.88 18.41
N CYS A 243 7.44 8.94 18.23
CA CYS A 243 8.87 8.81 17.93
C CYS A 243 9.72 9.87 18.64
N ASP A 244 10.05 9.59 19.92
CA ASP A 244 10.80 10.50 20.79
C ASP A 244 12.07 11.07 20.15
N GLY A 245 12.26 12.37 20.32
CA GLY A 245 13.48 13.08 19.90
C GLY A 245 13.56 13.38 18.40
N LEU A 246 12.52 13.08 17.62
CA LEU A 246 12.35 13.68 16.29
C LEU A 246 11.69 15.05 16.41
N LYS A 247 12.14 15.99 15.59
CA LYS A 247 11.53 17.31 15.47
C LYS A 247 10.82 17.43 14.13
N ILE A 248 9.51 17.26 14.11
CA ILE A 248 8.71 17.35 12.90
C ILE A 248 8.11 18.75 12.79
N HIS A 249 8.33 19.40 11.65
CA HIS A 249 7.88 20.76 11.38
C HIS A 249 6.55 20.78 10.66
N VAL A 250 6.42 19.95 9.63
CA VAL A 250 5.20 19.82 8.83
C VAL A 250 4.83 18.36 8.71
N VAL A 251 3.55 18.08 8.96
CA VAL A 251 2.91 16.81 8.59
C VAL A 251 1.99 17.10 7.42
N ASN A 252 2.27 16.49 6.28
CA ASN A 252 1.40 16.53 5.11
C ASN A 252 0.82 15.14 4.83
N THR A 253 -0.51 15.03 4.91
CA THR A 253 -1.24 13.80 4.58
C THR A 253 -2.01 14.00 3.29
N VAL A 254 -1.77 13.14 2.30
CA VAL A 254 -2.34 13.22 0.96
C VAL A 254 -3.26 12.03 0.72
N GLY A 255 -4.56 12.25 0.67
CA GLY A 255 -5.55 11.17 0.50
C GLY A 255 -5.56 10.17 1.66
N THR A 256 -5.13 10.57 2.85
CA THR A 256 -4.92 9.64 3.97
C THR A 256 -6.21 9.41 4.74
N PRO A 257 -6.60 8.16 5.07
CA PRO A 257 -7.76 7.90 5.91
C PRO A 257 -7.49 8.25 7.38
N ASN A 258 -7.36 9.55 7.71
CA ASN A 258 -6.93 10.03 9.02
C ASN A 258 -7.88 9.62 10.16
N ASN A 259 -9.18 9.50 9.87
CA ASN A 259 -10.18 8.97 10.82
C ASN A 259 -10.59 7.51 10.50
N GLY A 260 -9.77 6.80 9.72
CA GLY A 260 -9.97 5.40 9.35
C GLY A 260 -10.87 5.19 8.14
N VAL A 261 -11.25 3.93 7.92
CA VAL A 261 -12.19 3.52 6.86
C VAL A 261 -13.25 2.57 7.39
N THR A 262 -14.48 2.65 6.88
CA THR A 262 -15.59 1.70 7.20
C THR A 262 -15.74 0.64 6.12
N SER A 263 -15.23 0.90 4.93
CA SER A 263 -15.27 0.00 3.80
C SER A 263 -14.15 0.40 2.85
N ILE A 264 -13.99 -0.34 1.76
CA ILE A 264 -13.25 0.15 0.60
C ILE A 264 -14.29 0.24 -0.53
N PRO A 265 -14.54 1.41 -1.16
CA PRO A 265 -15.57 1.56 -2.18
C PRO A 265 -15.28 0.79 -3.49
N ASN A 266 -16.34 0.47 -4.24
CA ASN A 266 -16.34 -0.08 -5.61
C ASN A 266 -15.46 -1.31 -5.89
N CYS A 267 -15.71 -2.37 -5.12
CA CYS A 267 -15.25 -3.71 -5.39
C CYS A 267 -15.82 -4.31 -6.70
N PHE A 268 -15.26 -3.96 -7.85
CA PHE A 268 -15.53 -4.67 -9.11
C PHE A 268 -14.37 -5.55 -9.57
N VAL A 269 -13.12 -5.31 -9.13
CA VAL A 269 -11.96 -6.17 -9.44
C VAL A 269 -10.74 -5.82 -8.55
N GLY A 270 -10.00 -6.82 -8.03
CA GLY A 270 -8.68 -6.63 -7.40
C GLY A 270 -8.40 -7.43 -6.12
N PHE A 271 -7.12 -7.57 -5.75
CA PHE A 271 -6.62 -8.31 -4.58
C PHE A 271 -7.05 -7.67 -3.24
N THR A 272 -7.09 -6.33 -3.17
CA THR A 272 -7.39 -5.55 -1.96
C THR A 272 -8.83 -5.71 -1.45
N CYS A 273 -9.82 -5.81 -2.34
CA CYS A 273 -11.21 -5.99 -1.94
C CYS A 273 -11.48 -7.37 -1.31
N LYS A 274 -10.88 -8.41 -1.89
CA LYS A 274 -11.06 -9.78 -1.40
C LYS A 274 -10.59 -9.92 0.04
N ILE A 275 -9.43 -9.35 0.35
CA ILE A 275 -8.86 -9.37 1.69
C ILE A 275 -9.80 -8.79 2.71
N PHE A 276 -10.40 -7.64 2.45
CA PHE A 276 -11.15 -6.93 3.48
C PHE A 276 -12.47 -7.63 3.77
N ASN A 277 -13.11 -8.21 2.74
CA ASN A 277 -14.22 -9.14 2.95
C ASN A 277 -13.79 -10.36 3.75
N ASP A 278 -12.65 -10.98 3.41
CA ASP A 278 -12.11 -12.12 4.16
C ASP A 278 -11.75 -11.71 5.62
N ALA A 279 -11.25 -10.48 5.85
CA ALA A 279 -10.93 -9.92 7.16
C ALA A 279 -12.19 -9.62 7.98
N LEU A 280 -13.23 -9.05 7.38
CA LEU A 280 -14.55 -8.84 7.99
C LEU A 280 -15.22 -10.18 8.33
N GLU A 281 -15.18 -11.16 7.42
CA GLU A 281 -15.66 -12.53 7.64
C GLU A 281 -14.89 -13.25 8.76
N LEU A 282 -13.56 -13.06 8.83
CA LEU A 282 -12.72 -13.58 9.90
C LEU A 282 -12.83 -12.78 11.21
N GLY A 283 -13.48 -11.61 11.19
CA GLY A 283 -13.52 -10.65 12.28
C GLY A 283 -12.27 -9.77 12.31
N VAL A 284 -12.36 -8.58 11.71
CA VAL A 284 -11.26 -7.62 11.54
C VAL A 284 -10.55 -7.24 12.84
N TYR A 285 -11.28 -7.25 13.96
CA TYR A 285 -10.78 -6.95 15.29
C TYR A 285 -10.12 -8.14 16.01
N ARG A 286 -10.01 -9.31 15.37
CA ARG A 286 -9.24 -10.41 15.95
C ARG A 286 -7.74 -10.09 15.90
N PRO A 287 -6.94 -10.46 16.92
CA PRO A 287 -5.52 -10.14 16.98
C PRO A 287 -4.71 -10.56 15.74
N VAL A 288 -5.04 -11.69 15.12
CA VAL A 288 -4.36 -12.17 13.91
C VAL A 288 -4.62 -11.26 12.70
N VAL A 289 -5.82 -10.69 12.58
CA VAL A 289 -6.19 -9.79 11.48
C VAL A 289 -5.67 -8.38 11.74
N GLN A 290 -5.70 -7.93 13.00
CA GLN A 290 -5.04 -6.69 13.45
C GLN A 290 -3.52 -6.69 13.27
N GLY A 291 -2.90 -7.86 13.00
CA GLY A 291 -1.52 -7.96 12.56
C GLY A 291 -1.27 -7.46 11.12
N MET A 292 -2.34 -7.18 10.35
CA MET A 292 -2.26 -6.65 8.98
C MET A 292 -2.44 -5.13 8.99
N GLY A 293 -1.72 -4.43 8.11
CA GLY A 293 -1.72 -2.97 8.01
C GLY A 293 -3.13 -2.39 7.88
N PRO A 294 -3.92 -2.76 6.84
CA PRO A 294 -5.25 -2.23 6.62
C PRO A 294 -6.23 -2.40 7.79
N ALA A 295 -6.10 -3.48 8.56
CA ALA A 295 -6.98 -3.74 9.70
C ALA A 295 -6.74 -2.74 10.85
N GLY A 296 -5.53 -2.17 10.97
CA GLY A 296 -5.17 -1.25 12.05
C GLY A 296 -5.93 0.08 12.03
N TYR A 297 -6.44 0.49 10.86
CA TYR A 297 -7.24 1.71 10.68
C TYR A 297 -8.64 1.46 10.14
N TYR A 298 -9.13 0.22 10.28
CA TYR A 298 -10.55 -0.03 10.19
C TYR A 298 -11.26 0.59 11.39
N LYS A 299 -12.35 1.32 11.12
CA LYS A 299 -13.20 1.92 12.14
C LYS A 299 -14.65 1.54 11.84
N ASP A 300 -15.26 0.81 12.75
CA ASP A 300 -16.65 0.36 12.63
C ASP A 300 -17.56 1.30 13.42
N GLN A 301 -18.29 2.16 12.72
CA GLN A 301 -19.25 3.09 13.34
C GLN A 301 -20.45 2.39 13.97
N TYR A 302 -20.75 1.14 13.59
CA TYR A 302 -21.84 0.34 14.18
C TYR A 302 -21.37 -0.52 15.35
N ASN A 303 -20.06 -0.75 15.48
CA ASN A 303 -19.46 -1.50 16.58
C ASN A 303 -18.28 -0.75 17.20
N TYR A 304 -18.53 0.51 17.56
CA TYR A 304 -17.53 1.43 18.05
C TYR A 304 -16.84 0.96 19.34
N ASP A 305 -17.56 0.31 20.26
CA ASP A 305 -16.95 -0.24 21.48
C ASP A 305 -15.91 -1.33 21.16
N THR A 306 -16.17 -2.18 20.16
CA THR A 306 -15.19 -3.20 19.73
C THR A 306 -13.99 -2.54 19.04
N PHE A 307 -14.22 -1.50 18.24
CA PHE A 307 -13.17 -0.67 17.65
C PHE A 307 -12.24 -0.10 18.74
N LEU A 308 -12.79 0.56 19.77
CA LEU A 308 -12.00 1.15 20.86
C LEU A 308 -11.16 0.11 21.61
N GLN A 309 -11.71 -1.10 21.81
CA GLN A 309 -11.02 -2.16 22.55
C GLN A 309 -9.93 -2.86 21.72
N SER A 310 -10.18 -3.03 20.42
CA SER A 310 -9.46 -4.01 19.60
C SER A 310 -8.65 -3.41 18.44
N SER A 311 -8.89 -2.14 18.08
CA SER A 311 -8.03 -1.44 17.11
C SER A 311 -6.59 -1.42 17.63
N SER A 312 -5.67 -1.90 16.80
CA SER A 312 -4.24 -2.01 17.11
C SER A 312 -3.47 -0.71 16.86
N PHE A 313 -4.08 0.25 16.16
CA PHE A 313 -3.40 1.47 15.73
C PHE A 313 -4.31 2.69 15.84
N LEU A 314 -5.36 2.79 15.03
CA LEU A 314 -6.10 4.05 14.84
C LEU A 314 -6.73 4.58 16.14
N ALA A 315 -7.36 3.72 16.95
CA ALA A 315 -7.99 4.15 18.20
C ALA A 315 -6.98 4.74 19.21
N GLU A 316 -5.73 4.26 19.19
CA GLU A 316 -4.64 4.81 20.02
C GLU A 316 -4.15 6.14 19.46
N PHE A 317 -3.77 6.15 18.17
CA PHE A 317 -3.22 7.33 17.52
C PHE A 317 -4.24 8.46 17.31
N ASN A 318 -5.53 8.22 17.51
CA ASN A 318 -6.56 9.27 17.55
C ASN A 318 -6.97 9.67 18.97
N ASN A 319 -6.29 9.16 20.01
CA ASN A 319 -6.65 9.36 21.41
C ASN A 319 -8.10 8.95 21.75
N GLU A 320 -8.73 8.10 20.94
CA GLU A 320 -10.11 7.65 21.14
C GLU A 320 -10.21 6.59 22.24
N LYS A 321 -9.17 5.76 22.39
CA LYS A 321 -9.09 4.72 23.44
C LYS A 321 -8.72 5.30 24.81
N SER A 322 -7.73 6.18 24.84
CA SER A 322 -7.23 6.86 26.03
C SER A 322 -6.47 8.10 25.60
N ILE A 323 -6.65 9.21 26.32
CA ILE A 323 -5.93 10.46 26.03
C ILE A 323 -4.45 10.30 26.37
N ASN A 324 -3.58 10.38 25.36
CA ASN A 324 -2.18 10.68 25.55
C ASN A 324 -1.95 12.19 25.40
N GLN A 325 -1.53 12.84 26.49
CA GLN A 325 -1.28 14.28 26.53
C GLN A 325 -0.05 14.68 25.70
N GLU A 326 0.95 13.80 25.57
CA GLU A 326 2.14 14.06 24.75
C GLU A 326 1.75 14.21 23.28
N TYR A 327 0.84 13.37 22.77
CA TYR A 327 0.34 13.51 21.39
C TYR A 327 -0.28 14.88 21.13
N ILE A 328 -1.03 15.40 22.10
CA ILE A 328 -1.66 16.73 22.02
C ILE A 328 -0.57 17.82 21.97
N GLU A 329 0.42 17.72 22.84
CA GLU A 329 1.54 18.66 22.94
C GLU A 329 2.40 18.65 21.67
N ASP A 330 2.70 17.47 21.13
CA ASP A 330 3.48 17.29 19.90
C ASP A 330 2.78 17.95 18.70
N TYR A 331 1.46 17.81 18.57
CA TYR A 331 0.71 18.52 17.53
C TYR A 331 0.82 20.05 17.65
N GLN A 332 0.94 20.61 18.86
CA GLN A 332 1.11 22.06 19.03
C GLN A 332 2.49 22.56 18.56
N THR A 333 3.46 21.66 18.41
CA THR A 333 4.82 22.02 17.94
C THR A 333 4.90 22.20 16.43
N LEU A 334 3.91 21.72 15.68
CA LEU A 334 3.89 21.82 14.22
C LEU A 334 3.86 23.28 13.76
N ASP A 335 4.56 23.53 12.66
CA ASP A 335 4.37 24.72 11.84
C ASP A 335 3.08 24.57 11.04
N TRP A 336 2.89 23.41 10.39
CA TRP A 336 1.69 23.09 9.60
C TRP A 336 1.26 21.63 9.72
N LEU A 337 -0.07 21.43 9.81
CA LEU A 337 -0.73 20.19 9.47
C LEU A 337 -1.47 20.38 8.15
N VAL A 338 -0.96 19.80 7.07
CA VAL A 338 -1.50 19.95 5.71
C VAL A 338 -2.28 18.69 5.35
N LEU A 339 -3.57 18.86 5.03
CA LEU A 339 -4.49 17.77 4.71
C LEU A 339 -5.00 17.96 3.29
N LEU A 340 -4.55 17.12 2.35
CA LEU A 340 -5.03 17.13 0.97
C LEU A 340 -6.08 16.04 0.76
N LYS A 341 -7.30 16.46 0.42
CA LYS A 341 -8.46 15.62 0.15
C LYS A 341 -8.76 15.51 -1.35
N PHE A 342 -9.20 14.36 -1.82
CA PHE A 342 -9.76 14.14 -3.15
C PHE A 342 -11.29 14.13 -3.08
N THR A 343 -11.98 14.89 -3.94
CA THR A 343 -13.45 14.99 -3.89
C THR A 343 -14.16 13.91 -4.69
N GLN A 344 -13.45 13.18 -5.55
CA GLN A 344 -13.95 12.01 -6.26
C GLN A 344 -13.20 10.74 -5.80
N ASP A 345 -12.78 10.72 -4.53
CA ASP A 345 -12.11 9.55 -3.95
C ASP A 345 -13.09 8.37 -3.87
N GLU A 346 -12.77 7.29 -4.59
CA GLU A 346 -13.50 6.02 -4.54
C GLU A 346 -12.72 4.94 -3.77
N ILE A 347 -11.66 5.31 -3.04
CA ILE A 347 -10.80 4.37 -2.31
C ILE A 347 -10.93 4.55 -0.81
N VAL A 348 -10.98 5.78 -0.33
CA VAL A 348 -11.18 6.08 1.09
C VAL A 348 -12.67 6.20 1.37
N ASP A 349 -13.23 5.28 2.17
CA ASP A 349 -14.62 5.37 2.65
C ASP A 349 -14.68 5.64 4.16
N PRO A 350 -15.15 6.81 4.60
CA PRO A 350 -15.64 7.92 3.80
C PRO A 350 -14.50 8.83 3.32
N PRO A 351 -14.62 9.50 2.15
CA PRO A 351 -13.60 10.47 1.69
C PRO A 351 -13.36 11.61 2.68
N GLU A 352 -14.36 11.94 3.50
CA GLU A 352 -14.25 12.90 4.61
C GLU A 352 -13.14 12.55 5.60
N SER A 353 -12.77 11.27 5.71
CA SER A 353 -11.66 10.78 6.54
C SER A 353 -10.33 11.42 6.18
N GLU A 354 -10.15 11.87 4.94
CA GLU A 354 -8.97 12.61 4.47
C GLU A 354 -8.78 13.95 5.20
N TRP A 355 -9.88 14.55 5.65
CA TRP A 355 -9.92 15.74 6.50
C TRP A 355 -10.37 15.42 7.93
N PHE A 356 -10.16 14.20 8.41
CA PHE A 356 -10.61 13.70 9.71
C PHE A 356 -12.15 13.67 9.95
N GLY A 357 -12.97 14.01 8.96
CA GLY A 357 -14.41 13.75 9.04
C GLY A 357 -14.72 12.25 9.05
N TYR A 358 -15.93 11.87 9.46
CA TYR A 358 -16.29 10.45 9.52
C TYR A 358 -17.80 10.23 9.60
N TYR A 359 -18.26 8.98 9.51
CA TYR A 359 -19.65 8.64 9.80
C TYR A 359 -20.00 8.86 11.28
N ALA A 360 -21.22 9.34 11.54
CA ALA A 360 -21.80 9.37 12.87
C ALA A 360 -21.99 7.94 13.41
N LEU A 361 -21.85 7.76 14.73
CA LEU A 361 -22.03 6.45 15.36
C LEU A 361 -23.41 5.88 15.06
N ASN A 362 -23.44 4.59 14.72
CA ASN A 362 -24.64 3.84 14.33
C ASN A 362 -25.43 4.45 13.14
N SER A 363 -24.76 5.17 12.24
CA SER A 363 -25.38 5.83 11.09
C SER A 363 -24.47 5.87 9.85
N GLN A 364 -25.06 6.12 8.67
CA GLN A 364 -24.32 6.50 7.45
C GLN A 364 -24.29 8.03 7.25
N THR A 365 -24.72 8.80 8.24
CA THR A 365 -24.61 10.26 8.20
C THR A 365 -23.15 10.66 8.26
N LEU A 366 -22.64 11.29 7.20
CA LEU A 366 -21.31 11.89 7.18
C LEU A 366 -21.27 13.14 8.06
N LEU A 367 -20.29 13.19 8.94
CA LEU A 367 -19.98 14.34 9.77
C LEU A 367 -18.72 15.03 9.23
N PRO A 368 -18.77 16.35 8.98
CA PRO A 368 -17.54 17.11 8.81
C PRO A 368 -16.74 17.06 10.12
N TRP A 369 -15.43 17.25 10.02
CA TRP A 369 -14.53 17.07 11.16
C TRP A 369 -14.92 17.87 12.41
N ASN A 370 -15.37 19.11 12.25
CA ASN A 370 -15.77 19.96 13.38
C ASN A 370 -16.96 19.42 14.19
N GLU A 371 -17.70 18.44 13.66
CA GLU A 371 -18.83 17.78 14.30
C GLU A 371 -18.51 16.38 14.83
N THR A 372 -17.32 15.84 14.56
CA THR A 372 -16.93 14.51 15.03
C THR A 372 -16.64 14.51 16.54
N LEU A 373 -16.73 13.33 17.15
CA LEU A 373 -16.43 13.15 18.58
C LEU A 373 -14.97 13.50 18.91
N ASP A 374 -14.03 13.22 18.01
CA ASP A 374 -12.62 13.52 18.23
C ASP A 374 -12.35 15.03 18.26
N TYR A 375 -12.95 15.80 17.35
CA TYR A 375 -12.80 17.26 17.36
C TYR A 375 -13.56 17.90 18.51
N THR A 376 -14.83 17.53 18.73
CA THR A 376 -15.66 18.14 19.77
C THR A 376 -15.10 17.94 21.17
N ASN A 377 -14.47 16.80 21.45
CA ASN A 377 -13.76 16.52 22.70
C ASN A 377 -12.28 16.95 22.71
N ASN A 378 -11.79 17.54 21.62
CA ASN A 378 -10.41 18.01 21.44
C ASN A 378 -9.34 16.92 21.71
N LEU A 379 -9.58 15.68 21.26
CA LEU A 379 -8.77 14.51 21.65
C LEU A 379 -7.30 14.64 21.23
N LEU A 380 -7.02 15.33 20.13
CA LEU A 380 -5.67 15.58 19.59
C LEU A 380 -5.23 17.05 19.72
N GLY A 381 -5.98 17.91 20.42
CA GLY A 381 -5.64 19.33 20.54
C GLY A 381 -5.89 20.17 19.29
N PHE A 382 -6.63 19.64 18.31
CA PHE A 382 -6.80 20.31 17.02
C PHE A 382 -7.61 21.60 17.07
N LYS A 383 -8.43 21.84 18.11
CA LYS A 383 -9.10 23.14 18.26
C LYS A 383 -8.09 24.28 18.42
N ASP A 384 -7.05 24.07 19.21
CA ASP A 384 -6.02 25.08 19.46
C ASP A 384 -5.13 25.28 18.23
N LEU A 385 -4.83 24.19 17.52
CA LEU A 385 -4.03 24.24 16.29
C LEU A 385 -4.80 24.91 15.12
N ASP A 386 -6.10 24.63 14.98
CA ASP A 386 -6.99 25.26 14.00
C ASP A 386 -7.19 26.76 14.32
N ALA A 387 -7.34 27.12 15.60
CA ALA A 387 -7.45 28.52 16.03
C ALA A 387 -6.17 29.34 15.74
N GLN A 388 -5.01 28.69 15.73
CA GLN A 388 -3.74 29.29 15.30
C GLN A 388 -3.60 29.39 13.77
N GLY A 389 -4.54 28.82 13.01
CA GLY A 389 -4.49 28.77 11.56
C GLY A 389 -3.46 27.78 11.00
N LYS A 390 -2.95 26.85 11.82
CA LYS A 390 -1.89 25.92 11.45
C LYS A 390 -2.38 24.64 10.76
N ILE A 391 -3.70 24.43 10.69
CA ILE A 391 -4.29 23.32 9.94
C ILE A 391 -4.75 23.82 8.57
N VAL A 392 -4.14 23.27 7.52
CA VAL A 392 -4.42 23.63 6.13
C VAL A 392 -5.25 22.51 5.50
N ARG A 393 -6.46 22.83 5.07
CA ARG A 393 -7.37 21.90 4.39
C ARG A 393 -7.40 22.21 2.89
N LEU A 394 -6.83 21.34 2.09
CA LEU A 394 -6.72 21.45 0.63
C LEU A 394 -7.58 20.36 -0.04
N SER A 395 -8.21 20.67 -1.17
CA SER A 395 -9.05 19.70 -1.89
C SER A 395 -8.83 19.76 -3.39
N LEU A 396 -8.75 18.59 -4.03
CA LEU A 396 -8.67 18.43 -5.47
C LEU A 396 -9.90 17.70 -6.02
N ASN A 397 -10.37 18.16 -7.18
CA ASN A 397 -11.51 17.55 -7.86
C ASN A 397 -11.07 16.41 -8.79
N SER A 398 -10.52 15.37 -8.19
CA SER A 398 -9.95 14.20 -8.86
C SER A 398 -10.12 12.95 -7.99
N GLY A 399 -9.70 11.80 -8.53
CA GLY A 399 -9.71 10.52 -7.83
C GLY A 399 -8.55 10.37 -6.83
N HIS A 400 -8.51 9.23 -6.13
CA HIS A 400 -7.53 8.95 -5.09
C HIS A 400 -6.08 9.09 -5.60
N LEU A 401 -5.32 9.99 -4.98
CA LEU A 401 -3.92 10.28 -5.36
C LEU A 401 -3.73 10.68 -6.83
N ASP A 402 -4.79 11.16 -7.49
CA ASP A 402 -4.73 11.64 -8.87
C ASP A 402 -4.51 13.15 -8.83
N PHE A 403 -3.28 13.58 -9.01
CA PHE A 403 -2.93 15.00 -9.05
C PHE A 403 -1.74 15.24 -9.97
N THR A 404 -1.75 16.38 -10.63
CA THR A 404 -0.64 16.83 -11.45
C THR A 404 0.48 17.42 -10.60
N GLN A 405 1.69 17.45 -11.16
CA GLN A 405 2.81 18.17 -10.56
C GLN A 405 2.45 19.65 -10.30
N GLN A 406 1.73 20.29 -11.22
CA GLN A 406 1.37 21.71 -11.08
C GLN A 406 0.44 21.93 -9.87
N GLU A 407 -0.61 21.13 -9.73
CA GLU A 407 -1.56 21.23 -8.61
C GLU A 407 -0.84 21.06 -7.28
N TYR A 408 0.02 20.04 -7.15
CA TYR A 408 0.78 19.83 -5.92
C TYR A 408 1.76 20.97 -5.63
N THR A 409 2.44 21.48 -6.67
CA THR A 409 3.36 22.63 -6.58
C THR A 409 2.65 23.90 -6.10
N GLU A 410 1.43 24.15 -6.57
CA GLU A 410 0.70 25.37 -6.24
C GLU A 410 0.02 25.28 -4.88
N MET A 411 -0.48 24.09 -4.52
CA MET A 411 -1.32 23.92 -3.33
C MET A 411 -0.55 23.50 -2.09
N VAL A 412 0.46 22.61 -2.21
CA VAL A 412 1.09 21.95 -1.06
C VAL A 412 2.50 22.46 -0.79
N VAL A 413 3.31 22.59 -1.85
CA VAL A 413 4.73 23.00 -1.73
C VAL A 413 4.95 24.29 -0.92
N PRO A 414 4.10 25.34 -1.00
CA PRO A 414 4.29 26.54 -0.20
C PRO A 414 4.34 26.32 1.32
N TYR A 415 3.71 25.24 1.82
CA TYR A 415 3.73 24.88 3.23
C TYR A 415 4.91 24.01 3.64
N LEU A 416 5.74 23.57 2.68
CA LEU A 416 6.92 22.74 2.91
C LEU A 416 8.24 23.54 2.86
N LEU A 417 8.18 24.84 2.59
CA LEU A 417 9.33 25.75 2.47
C LEU A 417 9.84 26.23 3.84
#